data_AF-A0A6L7F2M2-F1
#
_entry.id   AF-A0A6L7F2M2-F1
#
_cell.length_a   1.000
_cell.length_b   1.000
_cell.length_c   1.000
_cell.angle_alpha   90.00
_cell.angle_beta   90.00
_cell.angle_gamma   90.00
#
_symmetry.space_group_name_H-M   'P 1'
#
loop_
_entity.id
_entity.type
_entity.pdbx_description
1 polymer ?
#
loop_
_entity_poly.entity_id
_entity_poly.type
_entity_poly.pdbx_seq_one_letter_code
_entity_poly.pdbx_strand_id
1 'polypeptide(L)'
;MNLIDLLTTVLAAPLAAGALSLPSPAPADSPADAGPPVLRVVDVTSQGSARHDRLDQAWTDCLIEAGAPTVPADSEPRAVPNSAFSQDTGPVLDWPAPAAAREACASVEPEYPPVLEAATNPDFAAMAQTYVACLEAGDLHVRLLNDENLDWTYRAAYDVPTDSVATEDSCLLGTFGRD
;
A
#
# COMPACT_ATOMS: atom_id res chain seq x y z
N MET A 1 -8.58 44.22 56.99
CA MET A 1 -7.46 44.41 57.93
C MET A 1 -6.31 43.54 57.45
N ASN A 2 -5.19 44.18 57.09
CA ASN A 2 -3.82 43.71 56.76
C ASN A 2 -3.63 42.70 55.62
N LEU A 3 -2.94 42.99 54.50
CA LEU A 3 -1.52 43.39 54.23
C LEU A 3 -0.47 42.35 54.67
N ILE A 4 0.26 41.80 53.67
CA ILE A 4 1.68 41.38 53.54
C ILE A 4 1.70 40.56 52.22
N ASP A 5 2.20 40.98 51.06
CA ASP A 5 3.45 41.64 50.63
C ASP A 5 4.59 40.65 50.29
N LEU A 6 5.09 40.82 49.05
CA LEU A 6 6.36 40.41 48.42
C LEU A 6 6.87 38.95 48.50
N LEU A 7 7.05 38.34 47.32
CA LEU A 7 8.39 37.92 46.86
C LEU A 7 8.43 37.59 45.36
N THR A 8 8.96 38.57 44.63
CA THR A 8 9.44 38.51 43.25
C THR A 8 10.65 37.58 43.18
N THR A 9 10.61 36.54 42.34
CA THR A 9 11.82 35.79 41.95
C THR A 9 11.98 35.91 40.44
N VAL A 10 12.94 36.74 40.02
CA VAL A 10 13.43 36.83 38.66
C VAL A 10 14.46 35.73 38.46
N LEU A 11 14.17 34.74 37.62
CA LEU A 11 15.16 33.79 37.11
C LEU A 11 15.64 34.27 35.75
N ALA A 12 16.87 34.77 35.71
CA ALA A 12 17.63 35.01 34.48
C ALA A 12 18.18 33.67 33.98
N ALA A 13 17.79 33.25 32.77
CA ALA A 13 18.37 32.11 32.08
C ALA A 13 19.53 32.57 31.17
N PRO A 14 20.64 31.83 31.11
CA PRO A 14 21.78 32.16 30.26
C PRO A 14 21.49 31.86 28.77
N LEU A 15 21.90 32.79 27.91
CA LEU A 15 22.00 32.61 26.45
C LEU A 15 23.05 31.55 26.12
N ALA A 16 22.62 30.36 25.69
CA ALA A 16 23.48 29.38 25.05
C ALA A 16 23.43 29.57 23.53
N ALA A 17 24.54 30.02 22.95
CA ALA A 17 24.77 30.03 21.51
C ALA A 17 24.96 28.59 21.02
N GLY A 18 23.89 27.98 20.50
CA GLY A 18 23.93 26.69 19.82
C GLY A 18 24.25 26.87 18.34
N ALA A 19 25.38 26.32 17.90
CA ALA A 19 25.78 26.26 16.50
C ALA A 19 24.72 25.50 15.67
N LEU A 20 24.32 26.09 14.54
CA LEU A 20 23.49 25.45 13.53
C LEU A 20 24.24 24.24 12.96
N SER A 21 23.89 23.03 13.40
CA SER A 21 24.24 21.80 12.66
C SER A 21 23.31 21.73 11.46
N LEU A 22 23.83 22.02 10.27
CA LEU A 22 23.16 21.66 9.03
C LEU A 22 23.09 20.13 8.95
N PRO A 23 21.94 19.53 8.61
CA PRO A 23 21.88 18.10 8.35
C PRO A 23 22.79 17.77 7.15
N SER A 24 23.75 16.89 7.38
CA SER A 24 24.56 16.30 6.33
C SER A 24 23.63 15.47 5.43
N PRO A 25 23.63 15.63 4.10
CA PRO A 25 22.87 14.74 3.24
C PRO A 25 23.44 13.33 3.43
N ALA A 26 22.60 12.42 3.92
CA ALA A 26 22.95 11.00 3.98
C ALA A 26 23.26 10.53 2.55
N PRO A 27 24.28 9.68 2.34
CA PRO A 27 24.52 9.08 1.04
C PRO A 27 23.27 8.28 0.66
N ALA A 28 22.70 8.61 -0.50
CA ALA A 28 21.70 7.78 -1.15
C ALA A 28 22.39 6.47 -1.56
N ASP A 29 22.31 5.46 -0.71
CA ASP A 29 22.51 4.08 -1.13
C ASP A 29 21.32 3.73 -2.02
N SER A 30 21.45 3.98 -3.32
CA SER A 30 20.56 3.43 -4.32
C SER A 30 21.04 2.01 -4.66
N PRO A 31 20.33 0.94 -4.28
CA PRO A 31 20.55 -0.37 -4.90
C PRO A 31 19.92 -0.32 -6.29
N ALA A 32 20.67 0.15 -7.28
CA ALA A 32 20.21 0.30 -8.67
C ALA A 32 20.16 -1.03 -9.47
N ASP A 33 20.07 -2.20 -8.82
CA ASP A 33 20.22 -3.50 -9.50
C ASP A 33 19.29 -4.62 -8.98
N ALA A 34 18.29 -4.32 -8.15
CA ALA A 34 17.46 -5.34 -7.50
C ALA A 34 16.22 -5.82 -8.28
N GLY A 35 15.96 -5.29 -9.49
CA GLY A 35 14.67 -5.49 -10.17
C GLY A 35 13.52 -4.75 -9.47
N PRO A 36 12.29 -4.81 -10.01
CA PRO A 36 11.12 -4.20 -9.38
C PRO A 36 10.80 -4.83 -8.02
N PRO A 37 10.22 -4.07 -7.08
CA PRO A 37 9.85 -4.58 -5.78
C PRO A 37 8.68 -5.57 -5.89
N VAL A 38 8.89 -6.82 -5.49
CA VAL A 38 7.84 -7.85 -5.47
C VAL A 38 7.01 -7.76 -4.17
N LEU A 39 5.69 -7.79 -4.29
CA LEU A 39 4.75 -7.92 -3.17
C LEU A 39 4.76 -9.35 -2.61
N ARG A 40 4.60 -9.48 -1.30
CA ARG A 40 4.34 -10.77 -0.64
C ARG A 40 2.84 -10.97 -0.50
N VAL A 41 2.40 -12.20 -0.29
CA VAL A 41 0.97 -12.49 -0.04
C VAL A 41 0.43 -11.69 1.15
N VAL A 42 1.23 -11.51 2.21
CA VAL A 42 0.82 -10.69 3.35
C VAL A 42 0.59 -9.22 2.99
N ASP A 43 1.31 -8.69 1.99
CA ASP A 43 1.20 -7.29 1.59
C ASP A 43 -0.11 -7.00 0.83
N VAL A 44 -0.81 -8.03 0.34
CA VAL A 44 -2.10 -7.91 -0.34
C VAL A 44 -3.29 -8.29 0.56
N THR A 45 -3.05 -8.48 1.86
CA THR A 45 -4.11 -8.67 2.87
C THR A 45 -4.48 -7.37 3.55
N SER A 46 -5.66 -7.30 4.16
CA SER A 46 -6.10 -6.11 4.92
C SER A 46 -5.17 -5.77 6.09
N GLN A 47 -4.46 -6.76 6.62
CA GLN A 47 -3.56 -6.60 7.78
C GLN A 47 -2.12 -6.21 7.40
N GLY A 48 -1.67 -6.49 6.18
CA GLY A 48 -0.29 -6.24 5.74
C GLY A 48 -0.14 -5.18 4.65
N SER A 49 -1.22 -4.51 4.25
CA SER A 49 -1.23 -3.54 3.13
C SER A 49 -0.24 -2.38 3.28
N ALA A 50 0.23 -2.07 4.49
CA ALA A 50 1.12 -0.93 4.71
C ALA A 50 2.40 -0.97 3.86
N ARG A 51 2.93 -2.14 3.50
CA ARG A 51 4.06 -2.24 2.56
C ARG A 51 3.61 -1.96 1.13
N HIS A 52 2.49 -2.53 0.71
CA HIS A 52 1.89 -2.28 -0.60
C HIS A 52 1.61 -0.80 -0.79
N ASP A 53 0.97 -0.13 0.17
CA ASP A 53 0.68 1.30 0.14
C ASP A 53 1.94 2.16 -0.05
N ARG A 54 3.06 1.79 0.60
CA ARG A 54 4.34 2.50 0.43
C ARG A 54 4.96 2.29 -0.95
N LEU A 55 4.79 1.10 -1.52
CA LEU A 55 5.32 0.78 -2.85
C LEU A 55 4.49 1.47 -3.93
N ASP A 56 3.16 1.48 -3.79
CA ASP A 56 2.23 2.23 -4.66
C ASP A 56 2.48 3.74 -4.59
N GLN A 57 2.75 4.26 -3.39
CA GLN A 57 3.13 5.66 -3.19
C GLN A 57 4.43 5.98 -3.95
N ALA A 58 5.49 5.18 -3.77
CA ALA A 58 6.77 5.38 -4.45
C ALA A 58 6.64 5.31 -5.99
N TRP A 59 5.79 4.40 -6.49
CA TRP A 59 5.46 4.32 -7.92
C TRP A 59 4.77 5.58 -8.41
N THR A 60 3.73 6.04 -7.70
CA THR A 60 2.97 7.24 -8.05
C THR A 60 3.84 8.49 -8.03
N ASP A 61 4.72 8.64 -7.04
CA ASP A 61 5.68 9.74 -6.98
C ASP A 61 6.61 9.74 -8.19
N CYS A 62 7.17 8.58 -8.54
CA CYS A 62 8.00 8.46 -9.73
C CYS A 62 7.24 8.90 -10.99
N LEU A 63 5.99 8.48 -11.16
CA LEU A 63 5.19 8.85 -12.33
C LEU A 63 5.01 10.37 -12.44
N ILE A 64 4.73 11.04 -11.32
CA ILE A 64 4.59 12.50 -11.27
C ILE A 64 5.93 13.17 -11.59
N GLU A 65 7.03 12.71 -11.00
CA GLU A 65 8.39 13.21 -11.27
C GLU A 65 8.81 13.00 -12.73
N ALA A 66 8.37 11.90 -13.35
CA ALA A 66 8.54 11.60 -14.77
C ALA A 66 7.62 12.42 -15.70
N GLY A 67 6.84 13.34 -15.14
CA GLY A 67 6.02 14.30 -15.89
C GLY A 67 4.61 13.80 -16.22
N ALA A 68 4.10 12.78 -15.51
CA ALA A 68 2.71 12.40 -15.66
C ALA A 68 1.78 13.54 -15.20
N PRO A 69 0.70 13.83 -15.95
CA PRO A 69 -0.25 14.87 -15.59
C PRO A 69 -0.98 14.54 -14.29
N THR A 70 -1.38 15.58 -13.57
CA THR A 70 -2.12 15.46 -12.31
C THR A 70 -3.40 16.28 -12.36
N VAL A 71 -4.43 15.84 -11.65
CA VAL A 71 -5.69 16.55 -11.45
C VAL A 71 -5.84 17.00 -9.99
N PRO A 72 -6.61 18.07 -9.71
CA PRO A 72 -6.99 18.43 -8.35
C PRO A 72 -7.66 17.26 -7.61
N ALA A 73 -7.35 17.08 -6.33
CA ALA A 73 -7.85 15.95 -5.53
C ALA A 73 -9.38 15.95 -5.32
N ASP A 74 -10.03 17.10 -5.54
CA ASP A 74 -11.48 17.32 -5.45
C ASP A 74 -12.18 17.31 -6.83
N SER A 75 -11.47 16.93 -7.90
CA SER A 75 -12.04 16.84 -9.24
C SER A 75 -13.11 15.75 -9.31
N GLU A 76 -14.26 16.09 -9.89
CA GLU A 76 -15.37 15.15 -10.16
C GLU A 76 -15.56 14.96 -11.68
N PRO A 77 -15.72 13.71 -12.16
CA PRO A 77 -15.59 12.47 -11.41
C PRO A 77 -14.12 12.20 -11.02
N ARG A 78 -13.88 11.61 -9.85
CA ARG A 78 -12.54 11.10 -9.50
C ARG A 78 -12.11 10.08 -10.55
N ALA A 79 -11.04 10.37 -11.26
CA ALA A 79 -10.60 9.57 -12.40
C ALA A 79 -9.91 8.25 -12.02
N VAL A 80 -9.67 7.96 -10.73
CA VAL A 80 -8.61 7.02 -10.34
C VAL A 80 -8.89 6.10 -9.15
N PRO A 81 -8.23 4.92 -9.08
CA PRO A 81 -8.13 4.10 -7.88
C PRO A 81 -7.39 4.84 -6.74
N ASN A 82 -7.67 4.46 -5.48
CA ASN A 82 -7.10 5.11 -4.28
C ASN A 82 -5.56 5.17 -4.26
N SER A 83 -4.88 4.25 -4.93
CA SER A 83 -3.41 4.17 -5.00
C SER A 83 -2.75 5.28 -5.83
N ALA A 84 -3.53 6.05 -6.61
CA ALA A 84 -3.02 7.10 -7.49
C ALA A 84 -2.82 8.47 -6.79
N PHE A 85 -2.90 8.50 -5.45
CA PHE A 85 -2.67 9.70 -4.66
C PHE A 85 -1.22 9.74 -4.18
N SER A 86 -0.54 10.89 -4.37
CA SER A 86 0.76 11.12 -3.77
C SER A 86 0.62 11.88 -2.44
N GLN A 87 1.07 11.27 -1.34
CA GLN A 87 1.15 11.93 -0.03
C GLN A 87 2.21 13.05 0.02
N ASP A 88 3.32 12.89 -0.71
CA ASP A 88 4.44 13.83 -0.68
C ASP A 88 4.21 15.03 -1.62
N THR A 89 3.61 14.78 -2.78
CA THR A 89 3.34 15.84 -3.74
C THR A 89 2.00 16.52 -3.44
N GLY A 90 0.95 15.76 -3.09
CA GLY A 90 -0.42 16.23 -2.83
C GLY A 90 -1.42 16.20 -4.01
N PRO A 91 -1.01 16.20 -5.30
CA PRO A 91 -1.89 15.93 -6.42
C PRO A 91 -2.31 14.46 -6.56
N VAL A 92 -3.37 14.29 -7.35
CA VAL A 92 -3.83 12.98 -7.85
C VAL A 92 -3.36 12.82 -9.29
N LEU A 93 -2.77 11.67 -9.60
CA LEU A 93 -2.36 11.32 -10.96
C LEU A 93 -3.58 11.31 -11.91
N ASP A 94 -3.46 11.88 -13.10
CA ASP A 94 -4.45 11.70 -14.16
C ASP A 94 -4.23 10.33 -14.81
N TRP A 95 -5.20 9.43 -14.68
CA TRP A 95 -5.05 8.04 -15.09
C TRP A 95 -5.74 7.76 -16.44
N PRO A 96 -5.13 6.93 -17.31
CA PRO A 96 -3.84 6.24 -17.14
C PRO A 96 -2.64 7.14 -17.33
N ALA A 97 -1.57 6.88 -16.58
CA ALA A 97 -0.29 7.58 -16.76
C ALA A 97 0.26 7.38 -18.19
N PRO A 98 0.92 8.41 -18.77
CA PRO A 98 1.57 8.29 -20.07
C PRO A 98 2.56 7.13 -20.14
N ALA A 99 2.62 6.43 -21.27
CA ALA A 99 3.49 5.27 -21.46
C ALA A 99 4.96 5.57 -21.15
N ALA A 100 5.46 6.76 -21.53
CA ALA A 100 6.83 7.17 -21.26
C ALA A 100 7.15 7.33 -19.76
N ALA A 101 6.19 7.82 -18.97
CA ALA A 101 6.36 7.93 -17.52
C ALA A 101 6.39 6.53 -16.86
N ARG A 102 5.51 5.63 -17.28
CA ARG A 102 5.52 4.23 -16.81
C ARG A 102 6.82 3.53 -17.18
N GLU A 103 7.31 3.70 -18.41
CA GLU A 103 8.59 3.11 -18.83
C GLU A 103 9.77 3.65 -18.01
N ALA A 104 9.80 4.96 -17.76
CA ALA A 104 10.84 5.59 -16.93
C ALA A 104 10.81 5.08 -15.49
N CYS A 105 9.64 4.73 -14.98
CA CYS A 105 9.48 4.31 -13.60
C CYS A 105 9.57 2.80 -13.40
N ALA A 106 9.50 1.96 -14.45
CA ALA A 106 9.27 0.50 -14.35
C ALA A 106 10.07 -0.25 -13.26
N SER A 107 11.28 0.19 -12.92
CA SER A 107 12.09 -0.37 -11.81
C SER A 107 11.49 -0.21 -10.40
N VAL A 108 10.51 0.67 -10.23
CA VAL A 108 9.82 0.91 -8.96
C VAL A 108 8.34 0.48 -9.01
N GLU A 109 7.89 -0.11 -10.11
CA GLU A 109 6.53 -0.66 -10.21
C GLU A 109 6.41 -1.90 -9.30
N PRO A 110 5.46 -1.95 -8.37
CA PRO A 110 5.30 -3.11 -7.51
C PRO A 110 4.78 -4.30 -8.31
N GLU A 111 5.50 -5.42 -8.28
CA GLU A 111 5.02 -6.66 -8.90
C GLU A 111 4.08 -7.39 -7.94
N TYR A 112 2.94 -7.86 -8.48
CA TYR A 112 1.99 -8.67 -7.72
C TYR A 112 2.62 -10.00 -7.28
N PRO A 113 2.22 -10.61 -6.15
CA PRO A 113 2.86 -11.82 -5.67
C PRO A 113 2.73 -12.97 -6.70
N PRO A 114 3.85 -13.51 -7.23
CA PRO A 114 3.80 -14.50 -8.31
C PRO A 114 3.10 -15.80 -7.89
N VAL A 115 3.08 -16.13 -6.60
CA VAL A 115 2.37 -17.30 -6.10
C VAL A 115 0.85 -17.21 -6.31
N LEU A 116 0.31 -16.01 -6.55
CA LEU A 116 -1.12 -15.75 -6.78
C LEU A 116 -1.49 -15.74 -8.28
N GLU A 117 -0.57 -16.12 -9.16
CA GLU A 117 -0.77 -16.11 -10.61
C GLU A 117 -0.54 -17.50 -11.21
N ALA A 118 -1.45 -17.98 -12.06
CA ALA A 118 -1.31 -19.29 -12.72
C ALA A 118 -0.07 -19.37 -13.64
N ALA A 119 0.34 -18.23 -14.21
CA ALA A 119 1.46 -18.15 -15.13
C ALA A 119 2.82 -18.47 -14.47
N THR A 120 2.94 -18.20 -13.17
CA THR A 120 4.21 -18.31 -12.43
C THR A 120 4.15 -19.34 -11.30
N ASN A 121 2.96 -19.82 -10.93
CA ASN A 121 2.76 -20.86 -9.93
C ASN A 121 2.14 -22.15 -10.55
N PRO A 122 2.91 -23.24 -10.72
CA PRO A 122 2.38 -24.50 -11.28
C PRO A 122 1.35 -25.19 -10.38
N ASP A 123 1.33 -24.87 -9.08
CA ASP A 123 0.37 -25.41 -8.11
C ASP A 123 -0.87 -24.51 -7.94
N PHE A 124 -0.94 -23.39 -8.70
CA PHE A 124 -1.97 -22.36 -8.54
C PHE A 124 -3.38 -22.94 -8.55
N ALA A 125 -3.72 -23.77 -9.54
CA ALA A 125 -5.05 -24.35 -9.65
C ALA A 125 -5.45 -25.15 -8.40
N ALA A 126 -4.53 -25.95 -7.85
CA ALA A 126 -4.80 -26.74 -6.64
C ALA A 126 -4.91 -25.84 -5.39
N MET A 127 -4.07 -24.81 -5.30
CA MET A 127 -4.11 -23.84 -4.22
C MET A 127 -5.39 -22.98 -4.28
N ALA A 128 -5.81 -22.52 -5.45
CA ALA A 128 -7.05 -21.77 -5.64
C ALA A 128 -8.27 -22.56 -5.19
N GLN A 129 -8.34 -23.86 -5.48
CA GLN A 129 -9.39 -24.74 -4.95
C GLN A 129 -9.32 -24.89 -3.41
N THR A 130 -8.11 -24.97 -2.86
CA THR A 130 -7.90 -25.01 -1.40
C THR A 130 -8.37 -23.71 -0.73
N TYR A 131 -8.07 -22.57 -1.35
CA TYR A 131 -8.52 -21.26 -0.91
C TYR A 131 -10.05 -21.15 -0.91
N VAL A 132 -10.71 -21.51 -2.02
CA VAL A 132 -12.19 -21.50 -2.11
C VAL A 132 -12.83 -22.43 -1.08
N ALA A 133 -12.25 -23.62 -0.85
CA ALA A 133 -12.76 -24.54 0.16
C ALA A 133 -12.60 -23.97 1.58
N CYS A 134 -11.53 -23.21 1.85
CA CYS A 134 -11.36 -22.50 3.11
C CYS A 134 -12.41 -21.40 3.29
N LEU A 135 -12.67 -20.60 2.24
CA LEU A 135 -13.71 -19.57 2.27
C LEU A 135 -15.09 -20.18 2.57
N GLU A 136 -15.44 -21.27 1.88
CA GLU A 136 -16.70 -21.98 2.10
C GLU A 136 -16.81 -22.56 3.52
N ALA A 137 -15.71 -23.02 4.12
CA ALA A 137 -15.69 -23.47 5.51
C ALA A 137 -15.85 -22.32 6.53
N GLY A 138 -15.57 -21.07 6.12
CA GLY A 138 -15.82 -19.85 6.88
C GLY A 138 -17.14 -19.16 6.50
N ASP A 139 -18.13 -19.90 5.99
CA ASP A 139 -19.43 -19.42 5.53
C ASP A 139 -19.38 -18.36 4.40
N LEU A 140 -18.23 -18.19 3.75
CA LEU A 140 -18.05 -17.31 2.59
C LEU A 140 -18.21 -18.10 1.29
N HIS A 141 -19.44 -18.17 0.80
CA HIS A 141 -19.77 -18.98 -0.36
C HIS A 141 -19.46 -18.25 -1.68
N VAL A 142 -18.33 -18.61 -2.29
CA VAL A 142 -17.84 -17.99 -3.54
C VAL A 142 -17.73 -19.00 -4.68
N ARG A 143 -17.54 -18.49 -5.89
CA ARG A 143 -17.09 -19.26 -7.06
C ARG A 143 -16.02 -18.46 -7.80
N LEU A 144 -14.96 -19.13 -8.23
CA LEU A 144 -13.97 -18.54 -9.12
C LEU A 144 -14.61 -18.17 -10.47
N LEU A 145 -14.15 -17.07 -11.05
CA LEU A 145 -14.56 -16.59 -12.36
C LEU A 145 -13.71 -17.19 -13.49
N ASN A 146 -12.45 -17.53 -13.21
CA ASN A 146 -11.50 -18.15 -14.11
C ASN A 146 -10.47 -19.00 -13.33
N ASP A 147 -9.52 -19.61 -14.03
CA ASP A 147 -8.41 -20.40 -13.48
C ASP A 147 -7.03 -19.73 -13.63
N GLU A 148 -7.00 -18.47 -14.06
CA GLU A 148 -5.79 -17.68 -14.31
C GLU A 148 -5.36 -16.88 -13.08
N ASN A 149 -6.34 -16.41 -12.30
CA ASN A 149 -6.15 -15.58 -11.10
C ASN A 149 -7.19 -15.92 -10.01
N LEU A 150 -7.16 -15.19 -8.89
CA LEU A 150 -8.08 -15.37 -7.76
C LEU A 150 -9.37 -14.54 -7.89
N ASP A 151 -9.81 -14.21 -9.10
CA ASP A 151 -11.09 -13.52 -9.29
C ASP A 151 -12.25 -14.46 -8.92
N TRP A 152 -13.10 -14.04 -7.98
CA TRP A 152 -14.28 -14.78 -7.58
C TRP A 152 -15.49 -13.87 -7.39
N THR A 153 -16.68 -14.47 -7.36
CA THR A 153 -17.93 -13.80 -7.01
C THR A 153 -18.70 -14.60 -5.97
N TYR A 154 -19.50 -13.90 -5.17
CA TYR A 154 -20.47 -14.52 -4.26
C TYR A 154 -21.45 -15.41 -5.02
N ARG A 155 -21.81 -16.54 -4.39
CA ARG A 155 -22.91 -17.38 -4.85
C ARG A 155 -24.23 -16.75 -4.44
N ALA A 156 -25.21 -16.79 -5.34
CA ALA A 156 -26.57 -16.35 -5.03
C ALA A 156 -27.18 -17.22 -3.91
N ALA A 157 -28.12 -16.63 -3.17
CA ALA A 157 -28.85 -17.24 -2.05
C ALA A 157 -28.07 -17.45 -0.73
N TYR A 158 -26.86 -16.91 -0.62
CA TYR A 158 -26.09 -16.85 0.62
C TYR A 158 -25.89 -15.40 1.03
N ASP A 159 -25.98 -15.13 2.34
CA ASP A 159 -25.60 -13.83 2.90
C ASP A 159 -24.08 -13.74 3.00
N VAL A 160 -23.53 -12.52 2.91
CA VAL A 160 -22.11 -12.26 3.12
C VAL A 160 -21.85 -12.08 4.62
N PRO A 161 -20.99 -12.91 5.24
CA PRO A 161 -20.62 -12.75 6.65
C PRO A 161 -19.97 -11.39 6.93
N THR A 162 -20.18 -10.86 8.14
CA THR A 162 -19.61 -9.57 8.57
C THR A 162 -18.09 -9.60 8.73
N ASP A 163 -17.52 -10.79 8.90
CA ASP A 163 -16.10 -11.08 9.03
C ASP A 163 -15.45 -11.57 7.72
N SER A 164 -16.14 -11.43 6.58
CA SER A 164 -15.67 -11.81 5.25
C SER A 164 -14.21 -11.44 4.98
N VAL A 165 -13.81 -10.20 5.27
CA VAL A 165 -12.42 -9.72 5.09
C VAL A 165 -11.42 -10.52 5.93
N ALA A 166 -11.73 -10.81 7.20
CA ALA A 166 -10.84 -11.57 8.06
C ALA A 166 -10.74 -13.04 7.62
N THR A 167 -11.84 -13.61 7.15
CA THR A 167 -11.89 -14.96 6.57
C THR A 167 -11.06 -15.02 5.28
N GLU A 168 -11.22 -14.05 4.37
CA GLU A 168 -10.46 -13.94 3.13
C GLU A 168 -8.95 -13.85 3.39
N ASP A 169 -8.53 -12.93 4.27
CA ASP A 169 -7.13 -12.76 4.66
C ASP A 169 -6.53 -14.06 5.24
N SER A 170 -7.24 -14.67 6.18
CA SER A 170 -6.79 -15.90 6.85
C SER A 170 -6.65 -17.06 5.86
N CYS A 171 -7.63 -17.23 4.97
CA CYS A 171 -7.61 -18.28 3.95
C CYS A 171 -6.53 -18.03 2.89
N LEU A 172 -6.33 -16.78 2.48
CA LEU A 172 -5.28 -16.40 1.53
C LEU A 172 -3.90 -16.70 2.11
N LEU A 173 -3.64 -16.28 3.35
CA LEU A 173 -2.38 -16.52 4.05
C LEU A 173 -2.15 -18.01 4.33
N GLY A 174 -3.18 -18.73 4.78
CA GLY A 174 -3.07 -20.17 5.09
C GLY A 174 -2.76 -21.04 3.87
N THR A 175 -3.17 -20.57 2.69
CA THR A 175 -3.01 -21.26 1.40
C THR A 175 -1.73 -20.81 0.69
N PHE A 176 -1.59 -19.51 0.43
CA PHE A 176 -0.55 -18.93 -0.41
C PHE A 176 0.58 -18.25 0.37
N GLY A 177 0.36 -17.89 1.64
CA GLY A 177 1.34 -17.15 2.45
C GLY A 177 2.48 -17.99 3.03
N ARG A 178 2.71 -19.20 2.50
CA ARG A 178 3.83 -20.06 2.92
C ARG A 178 5.04 -19.75 2.04
N ASP A 179 5.87 -18.82 2.51
CA ASP A 179 7.24 -18.63 2.05
C ASP A 179 8.21 -19.36 3.01
#